data_AF-A0A7X6ZQ82-F1
#
_entry.id   AF-A0A7X6ZQ82-F1
#
_cell.length_a   1.000
_cell.length_b   1.000
_cell.length_c   1.000
_cell.angle_alpha   90.00
_cell.angle_beta   90.00
_cell.angle_gamma   90.00
#
_symmetry.space_group_name_H-M   'P 1'
#
loop_
_entity.id
_entity.type
_entity.pdbx_description
1 polymer ?
#
loop_
_entity_poly.entity_id
_entity_poly.type
_entity_poly.pdbx_seq_one_letter_code
_entity_poly.pdbx_strand_id
1 'polypeptide(L)'
;MLRSVLTLAVVVLAVAFFMFLLAESMFIRSIGLGVEAEAEHQRASQQLMNRMFSTATDYVTVRRLAEARKREDKGVFDEFSRLSGMEQNELNHLSWLASEEILYTKWLNEIPTGNRTVLIHKTSGRAAFEHILADVNAFTRKLEPMLDIRAPAGLDRFREFLDDYKSYEEAVRKLTLKWNEKVNQANMVMAEAKGDDSLDDNTWIMKADPEKLETWRADLEALGFSFSKENLELMLKQLTEVAESELVFAHLNTKEVREAWTREFRESNPSTAEQKALRLKDKRAIKILSDKFAPSVLERVSDKTVYDNRLSKLERKLAPSLAEGSTVLGLGMRQFFLLTISFVVCMVGITNAMLMSITERFREIATMKCLGATDTYILVQFMMEAGMQGFLGGIFGVITGFFIASARSGLNFGAYLFNYWPGGDIIISASVSLFAGVLLAILASIIPSWIASRMAPMDAMRVE
;
A
#
# COMPACT_ATOMS: atom_id res chain seq x y z
N MET A 1 -37.87 26.19 -4.36
CA MET A 1 -36.92 25.77 -3.30
C MET A 1 -36.64 24.26 -3.29
N LEU A 2 -37.64 23.38 -3.14
CA LEU A 2 -37.42 21.92 -2.96
C LEU A 2 -36.56 21.23 -4.06
N ARG A 3 -36.54 21.79 -5.28
CA ARG A 3 -35.92 21.18 -6.47
C ARG A 3 -34.46 21.54 -6.67
N SER A 4 -34.11 22.79 -6.41
CA SER A 4 -32.72 23.24 -6.26
C SER A 4 -32.06 22.52 -5.07
N VAL A 5 -32.83 22.16 -4.05
CA VAL A 5 -32.37 21.31 -2.95
C VAL A 5 -32.14 19.87 -3.42
N LEU A 6 -32.99 19.32 -4.28
CA LEU A 6 -32.82 17.97 -4.82
C LEU A 6 -31.58 17.83 -5.72
N THR A 7 -31.38 18.75 -6.67
CA THR A 7 -30.17 18.80 -7.52
C THR A 7 -28.91 18.93 -6.67
N LEU A 8 -28.91 19.88 -5.74
CA LEU A 8 -27.82 20.07 -4.80
C LEU A 8 -27.56 18.79 -3.99
N ALA A 9 -28.59 18.13 -3.46
CA ALA A 9 -28.44 16.91 -2.68
C ALA A 9 -27.83 15.75 -3.49
N VAL A 10 -28.23 15.59 -4.76
CA VAL A 10 -27.66 14.56 -5.65
C VAL A 10 -26.18 14.84 -5.92
N VAL A 11 -25.81 16.09 -6.18
CA VAL A 11 -24.40 16.50 -6.35
C VAL A 11 -23.60 16.27 -5.07
N VAL A 12 -24.13 16.68 -3.92
CA VAL A 12 -23.49 16.48 -2.61
C VAL A 12 -23.19 15.00 -2.38
N LEU A 13 -24.17 14.13 -2.62
CA LEU A 13 -24.01 12.69 -2.41
C LEU A 13 -22.99 12.07 -3.36
N ALA A 14 -22.99 12.48 -4.64
CA ALA A 14 -22.02 12.03 -5.63
C ALA A 14 -20.59 12.40 -5.23
N VAL A 15 -20.38 13.67 -4.88
CA VAL A 15 -19.06 14.20 -4.52
C VAL A 15 -18.63 13.66 -3.15
N ALA A 16 -19.55 13.48 -2.21
CA ALA A 16 -19.28 12.85 -0.92
C ALA A 16 -18.80 11.41 -1.09
N PHE A 17 -19.46 10.63 -1.95
CA PHE A 17 -19.03 9.25 -2.23
C PHE A 17 -17.66 9.19 -2.91
N PHE A 18 -17.41 10.09 -3.88
CA PHE A 18 -16.11 10.17 -4.53
C PHE A 18 -14.98 10.59 -3.58
N MET A 19 -15.20 11.65 -2.80
CA MET A 19 -14.26 12.11 -1.79
C MET A 19 -14.03 11.03 -0.72
N PHE A 20 -15.08 10.32 -0.31
CA PHE A 20 -14.97 9.22 0.63
C PHE A 20 -14.01 8.13 0.13
N LEU A 21 -14.15 7.69 -1.11
CA LEU A 21 -13.29 6.64 -1.68
C LEU A 21 -11.85 7.09 -1.87
N LEU A 22 -11.62 8.32 -2.32
CA LEU A 22 -10.28 8.87 -2.45
C LEU A 22 -9.61 9.01 -1.07
N ALA A 23 -10.30 9.60 -0.10
CA ALA A 23 -9.76 9.78 1.25
C ALA A 23 -9.49 8.44 1.94
N GLU A 24 -10.40 7.46 1.83
CA GLU A 24 -10.21 6.11 2.37
C GLU A 24 -8.97 5.43 1.76
N SER A 25 -8.80 5.51 0.43
CA SER A 25 -7.60 4.99 -0.25
C SER A 25 -6.32 5.63 0.28
N MET A 26 -6.28 6.96 0.40
CA MET A 26 -5.09 7.67 0.89
C MET A 26 -4.77 7.33 2.36
N PHE A 27 -5.79 7.23 3.22
CA PHE A 27 -5.58 6.80 4.60
C PHE A 27 -5.01 5.38 4.68
N ILE A 28 -5.59 4.44 3.93
CA ILE A 28 -5.09 3.06 3.88
C ILE A 28 -3.65 3.02 3.41
N ARG A 29 -3.30 3.78 2.37
CA ARG A 29 -1.94 3.83 1.83
C ARG A 29 -0.95 4.42 2.83
N SER A 30 -1.29 5.56 3.42
CA SER A 30 -0.43 6.25 4.40
C SER A 30 -0.20 5.39 5.65
N ILE A 31 -1.27 4.79 6.19
CA ILE A 31 -1.17 3.85 7.32
C ILE A 31 -0.41 2.60 6.91
N GLY A 32 -0.62 2.09 5.69
CA GLY A 32 0.12 0.98 5.09
C GLY A 32 1.62 1.19 5.14
N LEU A 33 2.09 2.32 4.61
CA LEU A 33 3.51 2.68 4.62
C LEU A 33 4.07 2.83 6.03
N GLY A 34 3.30 3.43 6.94
CA GLY A 34 3.68 3.56 8.35
C GLY A 34 3.82 2.22 9.07
N VAL A 35 2.85 1.33 8.88
CA VAL A 35 2.84 -0.03 9.44
C VAL A 35 3.95 -0.88 8.84
N GLU A 36 4.22 -0.74 7.54
CA GLU A 36 5.32 -1.45 6.87
C GLU A 36 6.69 -1.01 7.42
N ALA A 37 6.92 0.30 7.57
CA ALA A 37 8.14 0.83 8.18
C ALA A 37 8.33 0.36 9.63
N GLU A 38 7.23 0.34 10.39
CA GLU A 38 7.21 -0.14 11.78
C GLU A 38 7.51 -1.66 11.87
N ALA A 39 6.92 -2.46 10.98
CA ALA A 39 7.16 -3.88 10.88
C ALA A 39 8.58 -4.22 10.43
N GLU A 40 9.17 -3.42 9.55
CA GLU A 40 10.57 -3.55 9.15
C GLU A 40 11.51 -3.28 10.30
N HIS A 41 11.25 -2.22 11.09
CA HIS A 41 12.06 -1.95 12.27
C HIS A 41 12.05 -3.14 13.25
N GLN A 42 10.90 -3.79 13.45
CA GLN A 42 10.81 -5.01 14.28
C GLN A 42 11.57 -6.21 13.70
N ARG A 43 11.55 -6.36 12.37
CA ARG A 43 12.20 -7.45 11.66
C ARG A 43 13.66 -7.14 11.31
N ALA A 44 14.19 -5.99 11.73
CA ALA A 44 15.50 -5.49 11.33
C ALA A 44 16.63 -6.47 11.68
N SER A 45 16.67 -7.01 12.90
CA SER A 45 17.66 -8.03 13.30
C SER A 45 17.58 -9.28 12.43
N GLN A 46 16.38 -9.81 12.19
CA GLN A 46 16.18 -11.00 11.34
C GLN A 46 16.57 -10.72 9.89
N GLN A 47 16.24 -9.55 9.35
CA GLN A 47 16.65 -9.15 8.00
C GLN A 47 18.17 -9.00 7.89
N LEU A 48 18.81 -8.47 8.92
CA LEU A 48 20.26 -8.29 8.97
C LEU A 48 20.99 -9.63 9.13
N MET A 49 20.48 -10.55 9.96
CA MET A 49 20.97 -11.93 10.06
C MET A 49 20.82 -12.68 8.73
N ASN A 50 19.62 -12.67 8.14
CA ASN A 50 19.39 -13.30 6.84
C ASN A 50 20.27 -12.69 5.74
N ARG A 51 20.56 -11.39 5.81
CA ARG A 51 21.47 -10.73 4.85
C ARG A 51 22.89 -11.28 4.91
N MET A 52 23.42 -11.49 6.12
CA MET A 52 24.84 -11.79 6.33
C MET A 52 25.13 -13.29 6.30
N PHE A 53 24.15 -14.13 6.64
CA PHE A 53 24.37 -15.57 6.85
C PHE A 53 23.54 -16.49 5.94
N SER A 54 22.51 -15.98 5.28
CA SER A 54 21.73 -16.75 4.31
C SER A 54 22.17 -16.45 2.88
N THR A 55 22.38 -17.51 2.09
CA THR A 55 22.70 -17.35 0.67
C THR A 55 21.54 -16.67 -0.07
N ALA A 56 21.84 -15.58 -0.77
CA ALA A 56 20.88 -14.87 -1.57
C ALA A 56 20.57 -15.67 -2.85
N THR A 57 19.30 -15.69 -3.22
CA THR A 57 18.87 -16.06 -4.57
C THR A 57 18.86 -14.82 -5.45
N ASP A 58 18.94 -14.99 -6.77
CA ASP A 58 18.85 -13.88 -7.71
C ASP A 58 17.61 -13.01 -7.44
N TYR A 59 16.47 -13.64 -7.14
CA TYR A 59 15.24 -12.94 -6.78
C TYR A 59 15.43 -12.00 -5.57
N VAL A 60 16.12 -12.45 -4.52
CA VAL A 60 16.40 -11.62 -3.34
C VAL A 60 17.31 -10.45 -3.72
N THR A 61 18.33 -10.68 -4.55
CA THR A 61 19.22 -9.63 -5.04
C THR A 61 18.46 -8.56 -5.84
N VAL A 62 17.63 -8.97 -6.80
CA VAL A 62 16.77 -8.06 -7.59
C VAL A 62 15.84 -7.27 -6.69
N ARG A 63 15.15 -7.96 -5.78
CA ARG A 63 14.20 -7.33 -4.87
C ARG A 63 14.86 -6.21 -4.06
N ARG A 64 16.05 -6.47 -3.51
CA ARG A 64 16.77 -5.48 -2.70
C ARG A 64 17.30 -4.31 -3.53
N LEU A 65 17.80 -4.55 -4.74
CA LEU A 65 18.21 -3.46 -5.64
C LEU A 65 17.03 -2.55 -6.01
N ALA A 66 15.88 -3.13 -6.32
CA ALA A 66 14.68 -2.37 -6.64
C ALA A 66 14.12 -1.60 -5.42
N GLU A 67 14.10 -2.24 -4.24
CA GLU A 67 13.68 -1.59 -2.99
C GLU A 67 14.61 -0.43 -2.60
N ALA A 68 15.93 -0.60 -2.76
CA ALA A 68 16.93 0.44 -2.52
C ALA A 68 16.69 1.68 -3.41
N ARG A 69 16.40 1.45 -4.70
CA ARG A 69 16.05 2.54 -5.63
C ARG A 69 14.78 3.26 -5.20
N LYS A 70 13.72 2.51 -4.86
CA LYS A 70 12.42 3.06 -4.45
C LYS A 70 12.53 3.95 -3.21
N ARG A 71 13.47 3.63 -2.31
CA ARG A 71 13.70 4.34 -1.04
C ARG A 71 14.80 5.39 -1.11
N GLU A 72 15.50 5.49 -2.24
CA GLU A 72 16.71 6.31 -2.39
C GLU A 72 17.77 5.98 -1.31
N ASP A 73 17.85 4.70 -0.91
CA ASP A 73 18.70 4.24 0.18
C ASP A 73 20.15 4.08 -0.28
N LYS A 74 20.93 5.14 -0.07
CA LYS A 74 22.37 5.17 -0.39
C LYS A 74 23.17 4.09 0.34
N GLY A 75 22.76 3.70 1.55
CA GLY A 75 23.49 2.72 2.35
C GLY A 75 23.51 1.33 1.69
N VAL A 76 22.38 0.94 1.07
CA VAL A 76 22.28 -0.33 0.34
C VAL A 76 23.10 -0.30 -0.94
N PHE A 77 23.10 0.82 -1.68
CA PHE A 77 23.95 0.96 -2.87
C PHE A 77 25.43 0.91 -2.54
N ASP A 78 25.85 1.54 -1.45
CA ASP A 78 27.24 1.51 -0.98
C ASP A 78 27.65 0.10 -0.54
N GLU A 79 26.76 -0.64 0.12
CA GLU A 79 26.98 -2.04 0.48
C GLU A 79 27.13 -2.92 -0.77
N PHE A 80 26.24 -2.79 -1.75
CA PHE A 80 26.38 -3.51 -3.02
C PHE A 80 27.67 -3.16 -3.75
N SER A 81 28.09 -1.89 -3.73
CA SER A 81 29.35 -1.45 -4.33
C SER A 81 30.55 -2.09 -3.64
N ARG A 82 30.58 -2.16 -2.30
CA ARG A 82 31.64 -2.83 -1.54
C ARG A 82 31.68 -4.34 -1.78
N LEU A 83 30.52 -5.00 -1.79
CA LEU A 83 30.42 -6.45 -1.96
C LEU A 83 30.79 -6.89 -3.39
N SER A 84 30.42 -6.09 -4.39
CA SER A 84 30.57 -6.45 -5.81
C SER A 84 31.77 -5.83 -6.50
N GLY A 85 32.29 -4.71 -5.98
CA GLY A 85 33.26 -3.85 -6.65
C GLY A 85 32.70 -3.07 -7.85
N MET A 86 31.37 -3.04 -8.05
CA MET A 86 30.74 -2.28 -9.14
C MET A 86 30.68 -0.79 -8.82
N GLU A 87 30.75 0.04 -9.85
CA GLU A 87 30.57 1.49 -9.73
C GLU A 87 29.10 1.85 -9.41
N GLN A 88 28.89 2.96 -8.71
CA GLN A 88 27.54 3.42 -8.37
C GLN A 88 26.66 3.67 -9.60
N ASN A 89 27.22 4.12 -10.73
CA ASN A 89 26.46 4.32 -11.96
C ASN A 89 25.93 3.01 -12.53
N GLU A 90 26.74 1.95 -12.51
CA GLU A 90 26.35 0.61 -12.96
C GLU A 90 25.25 0.04 -12.05
N LEU A 91 25.39 0.18 -10.72
CA LEU A 91 24.37 -0.24 -9.77
C LEU A 91 23.07 0.55 -9.88
N ASN A 92 23.15 1.86 -10.18
CA ASN A 92 21.98 2.69 -10.42
C ASN A 92 21.22 2.23 -11.68
N HIS A 93 21.93 1.81 -12.72
CA HIS A 93 21.32 1.23 -13.91
C HIS A 93 20.74 -0.17 -13.64
N LEU A 94 21.48 -1.05 -12.95
CA LEU A 94 20.99 -2.38 -12.55
C LEU A 94 19.75 -2.30 -11.65
N SER A 95 19.70 -1.35 -10.72
CA SER A 95 18.52 -1.14 -9.87
C SER A 95 17.30 -0.64 -10.63
N TRP A 96 17.50 0.09 -11.73
CA TRP A 96 16.44 0.47 -12.65
C TRP A 96 15.84 -0.79 -13.28
N LEU A 97 16.68 -1.61 -13.91
CA LEU A 97 16.28 -2.86 -14.56
C LEU A 97 15.63 -3.83 -13.57
N ALA A 98 16.13 -3.90 -12.33
CA ALA A 98 15.52 -4.68 -11.25
C ALA A 98 14.11 -4.19 -10.89
N SER A 99 13.89 -2.87 -10.89
CA SER A 99 12.58 -2.29 -10.66
C SER A 99 11.60 -2.62 -11.80
N GLU A 100 12.07 -2.58 -13.04
CA GLU A 100 11.31 -2.99 -14.23
C GLU A 100 10.99 -4.50 -14.19
N GLU A 101 11.93 -5.37 -13.81
CA GLU A 101 11.68 -6.82 -13.67
C GLU A 101 10.54 -7.09 -12.69
N ILE A 102 10.54 -6.43 -11.52
CA ILE A 102 9.46 -6.58 -10.52
C ILE A 102 8.13 -6.06 -11.07
N LEU A 103 8.15 -4.89 -11.73
CA LEU A 103 6.97 -4.28 -12.33
C LEU A 103 6.32 -5.19 -13.38
N TYR A 104 7.11 -5.70 -14.34
CA TYR A 104 6.61 -6.55 -15.41
C TYR A 104 6.28 -7.96 -14.92
N THR A 105 7.01 -8.51 -13.94
CA THR A 105 6.65 -9.78 -13.31
C THR A 105 5.29 -9.69 -12.62
N LYS A 106 5.05 -8.60 -11.88
CA LYS A 106 3.76 -8.34 -11.24
C LYS A 106 2.66 -8.21 -12.28
N TRP A 107 2.87 -7.41 -13.32
CA TRP A 107 1.93 -7.25 -14.43
C TRP A 107 1.57 -8.58 -15.09
N LEU A 108 2.57 -9.41 -15.46
CA LEU A 108 2.34 -10.72 -16.07
C LEU A 108 1.54 -11.67 -15.17
N ASN A 109 1.69 -11.55 -13.85
CA ASN A 109 0.94 -12.35 -12.87
C ASN A 109 -0.51 -11.86 -12.67
N GLU A 110 -0.78 -10.58 -12.90
CA GLU A 110 -2.13 -9.99 -12.82
C GLU A 110 -2.98 -10.30 -14.07
N ILE A 111 -2.35 -10.74 -15.17
CA ILE A 111 -3.07 -11.15 -16.38
C ILE A 111 -3.96 -12.38 -16.09
N PRO A 112 -5.25 -12.37 -16.47
CA PRO A 112 -6.14 -13.52 -16.33
C PRO A 112 -5.53 -14.80 -16.92
N THR A 113 -5.69 -15.93 -16.23
CA THR A 113 -4.97 -17.18 -16.53
C THR A 113 -5.11 -17.65 -17.99
N GLY A 114 -6.28 -17.42 -18.61
CA GLY A 114 -6.51 -17.72 -20.02
C GLY A 114 -5.58 -16.91 -20.95
N ASN A 115 -5.61 -15.60 -20.81
CA ASN A 115 -4.78 -14.69 -21.62
C ASN A 115 -3.29 -14.88 -21.32
N ARG A 116 -2.94 -15.08 -20.05
CA ARG A 116 -1.57 -15.35 -19.61
C ARG A 116 -0.99 -16.61 -20.27
N THR A 117 -1.79 -17.67 -20.36
CA THR A 117 -1.36 -18.93 -21.02
C THR A 117 -1.08 -18.73 -22.51
N VAL A 118 -1.83 -17.86 -23.19
CA VAL A 118 -1.59 -17.53 -24.60
C VAL A 118 -0.28 -16.77 -24.78
N LEU A 119 -0.01 -15.83 -23.88
CA LEU A 119 1.15 -14.94 -23.94
C LEU A 119 2.45 -15.62 -23.53
N ILE A 120 2.46 -16.35 -22.41
CA ILE A 120 3.67 -16.89 -21.78
C ILE A 120 3.55 -18.36 -21.34
N HIS A 121 2.49 -19.07 -21.75
CA HIS A 121 2.21 -20.46 -21.31
C HIS A 121 2.17 -20.59 -19.77
N LYS A 122 2.69 -21.71 -19.24
CA LYS A 122 2.75 -22.01 -17.80
C LYS A 122 4.02 -21.46 -17.12
N THR A 123 4.76 -20.58 -17.78
CA THR A 123 5.99 -20.00 -17.22
C THR A 123 5.67 -18.89 -16.21
N SER A 124 6.58 -18.68 -15.26
CA SER A 124 6.45 -17.66 -14.20
C SER A 124 7.82 -17.10 -13.84
N GLY A 125 7.83 -15.89 -13.27
CA GLY A 125 9.07 -15.20 -12.92
C GLY A 125 9.99 -15.03 -14.13
N ARG A 126 11.27 -15.34 -13.97
CA ARG A 126 12.27 -15.16 -15.02
C ARG A 126 12.10 -16.04 -16.25
N ALA A 127 11.59 -17.26 -16.07
CA ALA A 127 11.28 -18.15 -17.19
C ALA A 127 10.23 -17.55 -18.14
N ALA A 128 9.39 -16.62 -17.66
CA ALA A 128 8.48 -15.90 -18.53
C ALA A 128 9.21 -14.90 -19.45
N PHE A 129 10.23 -14.20 -18.95
CA PHE A 129 11.03 -13.30 -19.78
C PHE A 129 11.87 -14.06 -20.79
N GLU A 130 12.47 -15.19 -20.41
CA GLU A 130 13.16 -16.08 -21.35
C GLU A 130 12.25 -16.55 -22.50
N HIS A 131 11.01 -16.92 -22.17
CA HIS A 131 10.01 -17.30 -23.17
C HIS A 131 9.66 -16.15 -24.11
N ILE A 132 9.50 -14.93 -23.58
CA ILE A 132 9.21 -13.73 -24.38
C ILE A 132 10.40 -13.39 -25.28
N LEU A 133 11.63 -13.51 -24.77
CA LEU A 133 12.86 -13.23 -25.52
C LEU A 133 13.09 -14.20 -26.68
N ALA A 134 12.52 -15.40 -26.63
CA ALA A 134 12.59 -16.34 -27.74
C ALA A 134 11.86 -15.82 -29.00
N ASP A 135 10.75 -15.08 -28.84
CA ASP A 135 10.04 -14.41 -29.93
C ASP A 135 9.21 -13.19 -29.45
N VAL A 136 9.89 -12.05 -29.30
CA VAL A 136 9.30 -10.78 -28.84
C VAL A 136 8.20 -10.28 -29.80
N ASN A 137 8.36 -10.57 -31.10
CA ASN A 137 7.39 -10.18 -32.13
C ASN A 137 6.10 -11.01 -32.03
N ALA A 138 6.20 -12.32 -31.78
CA ALA A 138 5.03 -13.14 -31.50
C ALA A 138 4.33 -12.72 -30.22
N PHE A 139 5.07 -12.39 -29.16
CA PHE A 139 4.46 -11.85 -27.94
C PHE A 139 3.66 -10.58 -28.23
N THR A 140 4.27 -9.63 -28.95
CA THR A 140 3.58 -8.35 -29.26
C THR A 140 2.33 -8.57 -30.11
N ARG A 141 2.39 -9.42 -31.15
CA ARG A 141 1.23 -9.75 -32.00
C ARG A 141 0.09 -10.42 -31.24
N LYS A 142 0.41 -11.25 -30.23
CA LYS A 142 -0.60 -11.89 -29.36
C LYS A 142 -1.21 -10.90 -28.36
N LEU A 143 -0.45 -9.91 -27.93
CA LEU A 143 -0.90 -8.89 -26.98
C LEU A 143 -1.77 -7.81 -27.65
N GLU A 144 -1.45 -7.43 -28.90
CA GLU A 144 -2.16 -6.39 -29.66
C GLU A 144 -3.70 -6.52 -29.70
N PRO A 145 -4.30 -7.72 -29.90
CA PRO A 145 -5.76 -7.87 -29.85
C PRO A 145 -6.35 -7.81 -28.43
N MET A 146 -5.54 -7.87 -27.37
CA MET A 146 -5.99 -7.90 -25.97
C MET A 146 -6.12 -6.48 -25.40
N LEU A 147 -7.13 -5.73 -25.84
CA LEU A 147 -7.33 -4.30 -25.52
C LEU A 147 -7.37 -3.97 -24.01
N ASP A 148 -7.78 -4.94 -23.18
CA ASP A 148 -7.88 -4.82 -21.72
C ASP A 148 -6.53 -5.00 -21.00
N ILE A 149 -5.51 -5.54 -21.69
CA ILE A 149 -4.20 -5.82 -21.11
C ILE A 149 -3.19 -4.80 -21.64
N ARG A 150 -2.81 -3.86 -20.79
CA ARG A 150 -1.81 -2.84 -21.12
C ARG A 150 -0.57 -3.02 -20.27
N ALA A 151 0.61 -2.91 -20.90
CA ALA A 151 1.87 -2.86 -20.17
C ALA A 151 1.93 -1.59 -19.29
N PRO A 152 2.38 -1.67 -18.03
CA PRO A 152 2.29 -0.57 -17.06
C PRO A 152 2.96 0.74 -17.52
N ALA A 153 4.04 0.64 -18.30
CA ALA A 153 4.81 1.79 -18.79
C ALA A 153 4.86 1.88 -20.33
N GLY A 154 3.95 1.18 -21.01
CA GLY A 154 3.91 1.09 -22.46
C GLY A 154 4.77 -0.05 -23.02
N LEU A 155 4.47 -0.44 -24.26
CA LEU A 155 5.15 -1.54 -24.97
C LEU A 155 6.58 -1.20 -25.36
N ASP A 156 6.86 0.07 -25.67
CA ASP A 156 8.20 0.49 -26.08
C ASP A 156 9.20 0.40 -24.92
N ARG A 157 8.81 0.85 -23.72
CA ARG A 157 9.63 0.71 -22.51
C ARG A 157 9.81 -0.74 -22.09
N PHE A 158 8.79 -1.59 -22.32
CA PHE A 158 8.93 -3.02 -22.08
C PHE A 158 9.96 -3.65 -23.04
N ARG A 159 9.99 -3.23 -24.30
CA ARG A 159 11.00 -3.68 -25.27
C ARG A 159 12.40 -3.22 -24.90
N GLU A 160 12.57 -1.96 -24.51
CA GLU A 160 13.85 -1.43 -24.03
C GLU A 160 14.40 -2.27 -22.86
N PHE A 161 13.53 -2.62 -21.90
CA PHE A 161 13.89 -3.54 -20.81
C PHE A 161 14.29 -4.93 -21.32
N LEU A 162 13.58 -5.50 -22.29
CA LEU A 162 13.89 -6.81 -22.86
C LEU A 162 15.22 -6.83 -23.63
N ASP A 163 15.56 -5.74 -24.30
CA ASP A 163 16.82 -5.61 -25.04
C ASP A 163 18.03 -5.71 -24.09
N ASP A 164 17.94 -5.11 -22.90
CA ASP A 164 18.99 -5.17 -21.88
C ASP A 164 18.90 -6.40 -20.96
N TYR A 165 17.81 -7.18 -21.02
CA TYR A 165 17.50 -8.21 -20.03
C TYR A 165 18.58 -9.28 -19.87
N LYS A 166 19.19 -9.74 -20.98
CA LYS A 166 20.24 -10.79 -20.89
C LYS A 166 21.50 -10.30 -20.19
N SER A 167 21.94 -9.08 -20.51
CA SER A 167 23.09 -8.45 -19.86
C SER A 167 22.80 -8.24 -18.37
N TYR A 168 21.59 -7.76 -18.08
CA TYR A 168 21.09 -7.59 -16.72
C TYR A 168 21.04 -8.89 -15.92
N GLU A 169 20.49 -9.96 -16.49
CA GLU A 169 20.40 -11.26 -15.83
C GLU A 169 21.80 -11.79 -15.46
N GLU A 170 22.76 -11.67 -16.37
CA GLU A 170 24.14 -12.07 -16.13
C GLU A 170 24.80 -11.21 -15.04
N ALA A 171 24.57 -9.90 -15.07
CA ALA A 171 25.08 -8.97 -14.06
C ALA A 171 24.51 -9.27 -12.66
N VAL A 172 23.20 -9.52 -12.56
CA VAL A 172 22.55 -9.93 -11.30
C VAL A 172 23.12 -11.27 -10.82
N ARG A 173 23.24 -12.27 -11.69
CA ARG A 173 23.80 -13.57 -11.31
C ARG A 173 25.23 -13.45 -10.78
N LYS A 174 26.07 -12.65 -11.45
CA LYS A 174 27.45 -12.38 -11.00
C LYS A 174 27.47 -11.66 -9.65
N LEU A 175 26.56 -10.70 -9.45
CA LEU A 175 26.39 -9.99 -8.19
C LEU A 175 25.98 -10.93 -7.05
N THR A 176 24.99 -11.80 -7.29
CA THR A 176 24.51 -12.79 -6.34
C THR A 176 25.60 -13.79 -5.97
N LEU A 177 26.42 -14.24 -6.94
CA LEU A 177 27.56 -15.12 -6.66
C LEU A 177 28.60 -14.46 -5.76
N LYS A 178 28.99 -13.21 -6.06
CA LYS A 178 29.93 -12.44 -5.21
C LYS A 178 29.39 -12.22 -3.81
N TRP A 179 28.11 -11.90 -3.69
CA TRP A 179 27.45 -11.80 -2.39
C TRP A 179 27.57 -13.12 -1.63
N ASN A 180 27.19 -14.23 -2.26
CA ASN A 180 27.20 -15.55 -1.60
C ASN A 180 28.60 -15.98 -1.17
N GLU A 181 29.64 -15.59 -1.92
CA GLU A 181 31.04 -15.75 -1.50
C GLU A 181 31.32 -14.99 -0.19
N LYS A 182 30.86 -13.74 -0.07
CA LYS A 182 30.99 -12.94 1.16
C LYS A 182 30.17 -13.49 2.33
N VAL A 183 28.97 -14.02 2.07
CA VAL A 183 28.16 -14.72 3.08
C VAL A 183 28.87 -15.97 3.59
N ASN A 184 29.51 -16.74 2.70
CA ASN A 184 30.31 -17.90 3.12
C ASN A 184 31.49 -17.47 3.99
N GLN A 185 32.19 -16.38 3.64
CA GLN A 185 33.25 -15.81 4.48
C GLN A 185 32.71 -15.34 5.84
N ALA A 186 31.53 -14.69 5.88
CA ALA A 186 30.89 -14.29 7.13
C ALA A 186 30.51 -15.48 8.02
N ASN A 187 29.99 -16.56 7.43
CA ASN A 187 29.69 -17.81 8.14
C ASN A 187 30.97 -18.43 8.74
N MET A 188 32.11 -18.36 8.06
CA MET A 188 33.39 -18.83 8.61
C MET A 188 33.84 -17.98 9.80
N VAL A 189 33.79 -16.64 9.68
CA VAL A 189 34.10 -15.72 10.78
C VAL A 189 33.20 -15.99 11.98
N MET A 190 31.92 -16.27 11.75
CA MET A 190 30.96 -16.62 12.81
C MET A 190 31.33 -17.94 13.51
N ALA A 191 31.68 -18.97 12.75
CA ALA A 191 32.10 -20.26 13.30
C ALA A 191 33.39 -20.13 14.13
N GLU A 192 34.37 -19.37 13.64
CA GLU A 192 35.62 -19.09 14.36
C GLU A 192 35.37 -18.31 15.67
N ALA A 193 34.48 -17.30 15.63
CA ALA A 193 34.15 -16.50 16.80
C ALA A 193 33.41 -17.30 17.88
N LYS A 194 32.60 -18.30 17.48
CA LYS A 194 31.90 -19.21 18.40
C LYS A 194 32.83 -20.21 19.06
N GLY A 195 33.67 -20.89 18.29
CA GLY A 195 34.50 -22.01 18.74
C GLY A 195 33.73 -23.28 19.16
N ASP A 196 32.40 -23.28 19.11
CA ASP A 196 31.51 -24.41 19.40
C ASP A 196 30.34 -24.44 18.38
N ASP A 197 30.35 -25.45 17.51
CA ASP A 197 29.35 -25.63 16.45
C ASP A 197 27.96 -26.03 16.98
N SER A 198 27.86 -26.44 18.25
CA SER A 198 26.57 -26.81 18.85
C SER A 198 25.75 -25.62 19.35
N LEU A 199 26.37 -24.44 19.47
CA LEU A 199 25.71 -23.20 19.87
C LEU A 199 25.04 -22.52 18.67
N ASP A 200 23.74 -22.23 18.80
CA ASP A 200 22.99 -21.43 17.84
C ASP A 200 23.57 -19.99 17.71
N ASP A 201 23.55 -19.43 16.50
CA ASP A 201 24.09 -18.10 16.17
C ASP A 201 23.55 -17.02 17.10
N ASN A 202 22.21 -16.96 17.25
CA ASN A 202 21.57 -15.94 18.05
C ASN A 202 21.92 -16.11 19.53
N THR A 203 22.03 -17.35 19.99
CA THR A 203 22.40 -17.66 21.38
C THR A 203 23.82 -17.22 21.72
N TRP A 204 24.77 -17.38 20.79
CA TRP A 204 26.13 -16.86 20.97
C TRP A 204 26.15 -15.34 20.98
N ILE A 205 25.48 -14.68 20.02
CA ILE A 205 25.45 -13.21 19.92
C ILE A 205 24.95 -12.57 21.23
N MET A 206 23.94 -13.17 21.87
CA MET A 206 23.40 -12.66 23.14
C MET A 206 24.32 -12.84 24.35
N LYS A 207 25.19 -13.85 24.34
CA LYS A 207 26.00 -14.24 25.51
C LYS A 207 27.49 -13.89 25.41
N ALA A 208 27.95 -13.54 24.22
CA ALA A 208 29.34 -13.23 23.96
C ALA A 208 29.79 -11.94 24.70
N ASP A 209 31.08 -11.89 25.05
CA ASP A 209 31.68 -10.71 25.68
C ASP A 209 31.63 -9.50 24.73
N PRO A 210 31.41 -8.27 25.23
CA PRO A 210 31.33 -7.07 24.40
C PRO A 210 32.55 -6.85 23.49
N GLU A 211 33.75 -7.19 23.96
CA GLU A 211 34.98 -7.08 23.16
C GLU A 211 35.01 -8.07 21.99
N LYS A 212 34.53 -9.30 22.20
CA LYS A 212 34.44 -10.32 21.14
C LYS A 212 33.36 -9.96 20.12
N LEU A 213 32.23 -9.42 20.57
CA LEU A 213 31.16 -8.94 19.69
C LEU A 213 31.63 -7.77 18.82
N GLU A 214 32.40 -6.84 19.37
CA GLU A 214 32.93 -5.71 18.61
C GLU A 214 33.98 -6.15 17.58
N THR A 215 34.80 -7.15 17.92
CA THR A 215 35.76 -7.76 16.99
C THR A 215 35.02 -8.44 15.83
N TRP A 216 34.04 -9.29 16.14
CA TRP A 216 33.20 -9.95 15.14
C TRP A 216 32.46 -8.95 14.23
N ARG A 217 31.92 -7.87 14.82
CA ARG A 217 31.28 -6.78 14.07
C ARG A 217 32.25 -6.13 13.08
N ALA A 218 33.48 -5.82 13.53
CA ALA A 218 34.51 -5.22 12.69
C ALA A 218 34.93 -6.15 11.54
N ASP A 219 35.02 -7.46 11.78
CA ASP A 219 35.32 -8.45 10.75
C ASP A 219 34.22 -8.50 9.68
N LEU A 220 32.94 -8.42 10.07
CA LEU A 220 31.82 -8.35 9.13
C LEU A 220 31.83 -7.06 8.28
N GLU A 221 32.18 -5.92 8.88
CA GLU A 221 32.36 -4.66 8.14
C GLU A 221 33.54 -4.73 7.16
N ALA A 222 34.64 -5.40 7.54
CA ALA A 222 35.79 -5.62 6.68
C ALA A 222 35.45 -6.49 5.45
N LEU A 223 34.48 -7.40 5.59
CA LEU A 223 33.93 -8.18 4.47
C LEU A 223 33.04 -7.36 3.51
N GLY A 224 32.66 -6.14 3.91
CA GLY A 224 31.88 -5.20 3.10
C GLY A 224 30.41 -5.04 3.50
N PHE A 225 29.95 -5.74 4.55
CA PHE A 225 28.57 -5.61 5.04
C PHE A 225 28.35 -4.31 5.79
N SER A 226 27.14 -3.74 5.68
CA SER A 226 26.79 -2.51 6.41
C SER A 226 26.35 -2.82 7.86
N PHE A 227 27.30 -2.95 8.79
CA PHE A 227 27.01 -3.36 10.17
C PHE A 227 27.60 -2.44 11.25
N SER A 228 26.91 -1.30 11.44
CA SER A 228 27.27 -0.30 12.44
C SER A 228 27.09 -0.79 13.88
N LYS A 229 27.71 -0.08 14.83
CA LYS A 229 27.51 -0.31 16.26
C LYS A 229 26.04 -0.15 16.69
N GLU A 230 25.32 0.81 16.11
CA GLU A 230 23.88 0.99 16.35
C GLU A 230 23.07 -0.24 15.89
N ASN A 231 23.43 -0.83 14.74
CA ASN A 231 22.80 -2.06 14.26
C ASN A 231 23.07 -3.25 15.19
N LEU A 232 24.27 -3.34 15.77
CA LEU A 232 24.61 -4.36 16.77
C LEU A 232 23.79 -4.19 18.05
N GLU A 233 23.71 -2.96 18.58
CA GLU A 233 22.91 -2.66 19.78
C GLU A 233 21.41 -2.96 19.56
N LEU A 234 20.87 -2.59 18.40
CA LEU A 234 19.50 -2.90 18.01
C LEU A 234 19.29 -4.41 17.91
N MET A 235 20.22 -5.13 17.29
CA MET A 235 20.16 -6.59 17.17
C MET A 235 20.16 -7.27 18.54
N LEU A 236 21.08 -6.91 19.42
CA LEU A 236 21.19 -7.47 20.77
C LEU A 236 19.90 -7.26 21.56
N LYS A 237 19.32 -6.06 21.47
CA LYS A 237 18.04 -5.74 22.11
C LYS A 237 16.92 -6.65 21.57
N GLN A 238 16.78 -6.74 20.25
CA GLN A 238 15.71 -7.53 19.62
C GLN A 238 15.84 -9.03 19.88
N LEU A 239 17.05 -9.58 19.77
CA LEU A 239 17.32 -10.99 20.07
C LEU A 239 16.99 -11.32 21.53
N THR A 240 17.37 -10.44 22.46
CA THR A 240 17.06 -10.60 23.89
C THR A 240 15.54 -10.61 24.11
N GLU A 241 14.81 -9.67 23.51
CA GLU A 241 13.35 -9.63 23.60
C GLU A 241 12.67 -10.85 22.97
N VAL A 242 13.24 -11.43 21.91
CA VAL A 242 12.74 -12.69 21.31
C VAL A 242 12.99 -13.86 22.26
N ALA A 243 14.22 -14.01 22.75
CA ALA A 243 14.59 -15.10 23.65
C ALA A 243 13.80 -15.07 24.98
N GLU A 244 13.63 -13.88 25.58
CA GLU A 244 12.79 -13.70 26.77
C GLU A 244 11.33 -14.12 26.51
N SER A 245 10.79 -13.71 25.36
CA SER A 245 9.44 -14.10 24.94
C SER A 245 9.34 -15.63 24.83
N GLU A 246 10.21 -16.28 24.07
CA GLU A 246 10.20 -17.74 23.90
C GLU A 246 10.26 -18.49 25.22
N LEU A 247 11.14 -18.09 26.15
CA LEU A 247 11.25 -18.70 27.47
C LEU A 247 9.98 -18.52 28.31
N VAL A 248 9.40 -17.31 28.31
CA VAL A 248 8.14 -17.03 29.03
C VAL A 248 6.98 -17.82 28.42
N PHE A 249 6.86 -17.86 27.09
CA PHE A 249 5.83 -18.63 26.39
C PHE A 249 5.97 -20.13 26.63
N ALA A 250 7.19 -20.67 26.59
CA ALA A 250 7.46 -22.06 26.93
C ALA A 250 7.03 -22.36 28.37
N HIS A 251 7.33 -21.47 29.32
CA HIS A 251 6.93 -21.65 30.70
C HIS A 251 5.41 -21.53 30.91
N LEU A 252 4.74 -20.60 30.22
CA LEU A 252 3.27 -20.46 30.24
C LEU A 252 2.53 -21.72 29.76
N ASN A 253 3.18 -22.53 28.92
CA ASN A 253 2.64 -23.79 28.41
C ASN A 253 2.87 -25.00 29.33
N THR A 254 3.72 -24.87 30.35
CA THR A 254 3.93 -25.94 31.34
C THR A 254 2.63 -26.26 32.09
N LYS A 255 2.46 -27.53 32.48
CA LYS A 255 1.22 -28.00 33.11
C LYS A 255 0.97 -27.29 34.44
N GLU A 256 2.03 -27.10 35.22
CA GLU A 256 2.03 -26.47 36.54
C GLU A 256 1.51 -25.03 36.44
N VAL A 257 2.04 -24.25 35.49
CA VAL A 257 1.62 -22.87 35.26
C VAL A 257 0.20 -22.81 34.71
N ARG A 258 -0.20 -23.72 33.81
CA ARG A 258 -1.57 -23.77 33.30
C ARG A 258 -2.59 -23.99 34.42
N GLU A 259 -2.35 -24.94 35.32
CA GLU A 259 -3.24 -25.24 36.45
C GLU A 259 -3.28 -24.10 37.47
N ALA A 260 -2.13 -23.51 37.79
CA ALA A 260 -2.05 -22.34 38.68
C ALA A 260 -2.80 -21.13 38.09
N TRP A 261 -2.67 -20.91 36.79
CA TRP A 261 -3.33 -19.83 36.07
C TRP A 261 -4.86 -19.99 36.08
N THR A 262 -5.37 -21.17 35.73
CA THR A 262 -6.81 -21.45 35.75
C THR A 262 -7.40 -21.28 37.14
N ARG A 263 -6.67 -21.67 38.19
CA ARG A 263 -7.09 -21.50 39.60
C ARG A 263 -7.17 -20.02 40.00
N GLU A 264 -6.14 -19.24 39.70
CA GLU A 264 -6.04 -17.84 40.13
C GLU A 264 -6.97 -16.91 39.34
N PHE A 265 -7.15 -17.15 38.04
CA PHE A 265 -8.00 -16.34 37.17
C PHE A 265 -9.44 -16.86 37.04
N ARG A 266 -9.74 -18.04 37.61
CA ARG A 266 -11.06 -18.68 37.57
C ARG A 266 -11.61 -18.77 36.14
N GLU A 267 -10.76 -19.18 35.19
CA GLU A 267 -11.13 -19.27 33.78
C GLU A 267 -12.03 -20.49 33.54
N SER A 268 -13.17 -20.29 32.87
CA SER A 268 -14.08 -21.38 32.47
C SER A 268 -13.54 -22.16 31.28
N ASN A 269 -12.83 -21.49 30.36
CA ASN A 269 -12.09 -22.10 29.25
C ASN A 269 -10.59 -21.76 29.38
N PRO A 270 -9.69 -22.74 29.19
CA PRO A 270 -8.25 -22.49 29.30
C PRO A 270 -7.79 -21.52 28.21
N SER A 271 -7.23 -20.39 28.64
CA SER A 271 -6.65 -19.39 27.73
C SER A 271 -5.39 -19.92 27.03
N THR A 272 -5.15 -19.45 25.80
CA THR A 272 -3.91 -19.74 25.07
C THR A 272 -2.73 -18.99 25.68
N ALA A 273 -1.50 -19.44 25.44
CA ALA A 273 -0.30 -18.75 25.94
C ALA A 273 -0.25 -17.27 25.48
N GLU A 274 -0.71 -16.98 24.26
CA GLU A 274 -0.82 -15.61 23.74
C GLU A 274 -1.80 -14.76 24.55
N GLN A 275 -2.97 -15.31 24.91
CA GLN A 275 -3.94 -14.61 25.74
C GLN A 275 -3.43 -14.37 27.16
N LYS A 276 -2.63 -15.30 27.70
CA LYS A 276 -1.96 -15.15 29.00
C LYS A 276 -0.85 -14.10 28.94
N ALA A 277 -0.08 -14.08 27.86
CA ALA A 277 1.01 -13.14 27.63
C ALA A 277 0.53 -11.67 27.64
N LEU A 278 -0.68 -11.40 27.15
CA LEU A 278 -1.32 -10.07 27.21
C LEU A 278 -1.64 -9.59 28.64
N ARG A 279 -1.67 -10.50 29.62
CA ARG A 279 -2.04 -10.22 31.01
C ARG A 279 -0.85 -10.29 31.96
N LEU A 280 0.37 -10.38 31.45
CA LEU A 280 1.56 -10.51 32.27
C LEU A 280 1.85 -9.28 33.14
N LYS A 281 1.25 -8.12 32.83
CA LYS A 281 1.25 -6.93 33.70
C LYS A 281 0.34 -7.05 34.94
N ASP A 282 -0.62 -7.98 34.95
CA ASP A 282 -1.49 -8.19 36.12
C ASP A 282 -0.65 -8.69 37.31
N LYS A 283 -0.83 -8.09 38.49
CA LYS A 283 -0.12 -8.51 39.73
C LYS A 283 -0.28 -10.01 40.04
N ARG A 284 -1.41 -10.60 39.63
CA ARG A 284 -1.69 -12.04 39.78
C ARG A 284 -0.82 -12.90 38.86
N ALA A 285 -0.63 -12.48 37.61
CA ALA A 285 0.23 -13.16 36.65
C ALA A 285 1.70 -13.09 37.09
N ILE A 286 2.15 -11.91 37.57
CA ILE A 286 3.49 -11.73 38.13
C ILE A 286 3.72 -12.69 39.30
N LYS A 287 2.74 -12.85 40.19
CA LYS A 287 2.84 -13.77 41.34
C LYS A 287 3.00 -15.25 40.93
N ILE A 288 2.40 -15.67 39.82
CA ILE A 288 2.52 -17.06 39.34
C ILE A 288 3.92 -17.33 38.76
N LEU A 289 4.52 -16.32 38.13
CA LEU A 289 5.77 -16.45 37.36
C LEU A 289 7.00 -15.89 38.06
N SER A 290 6.84 -15.29 39.25
CA SER A 290 7.91 -14.62 40.00
C SER A 290 9.04 -15.55 40.44
N ASP A 291 8.81 -16.85 40.45
CA ASP A 291 9.83 -17.86 40.81
C ASP A 291 10.94 -17.96 39.76
N LYS A 292 10.61 -17.73 38.47
CA LYS A 292 11.56 -17.86 37.36
C LYS A 292 11.89 -16.56 36.62
N PHE A 293 10.98 -15.59 36.64
CA PHE A 293 11.12 -14.37 35.84
C PHE A 293 10.99 -13.11 36.69
N ALA A 294 11.88 -12.15 36.45
CA ALA A 294 11.76 -10.82 37.04
C ALA A 294 10.51 -10.09 36.50
N PRO A 295 9.85 -9.25 37.30
CA PRO A 295 8.68 -8.49 36.84
C PRO A 295 8.94 -7.64 35.59
N SER A 296 10.15 -7.12 35.43
CA SER A 296 10.55 -6.33 34.26
C SER A 296 10.59 -7.14 32.96
N VAL A 297 10.94 -8.43 33.02
CA VAL A 297 10.91 -9.35 31.86
C VAL A 297 9.47 -9.61 31.45
N LEU A 298 8.60 -9.90 32.44
CA LEU A 298 7.17 -10.15 32.20
C LEU A 298 6.48 -8.92 31.60
N GLU A 299 6.85 -7.72 32.05
CA GLU A 299 6.34 -6.48 31.48
C GLU A 299 6.79 -6.28 30.02
N ARG A 300 8.09 -6.47 29.73
CA ARG A 300 8.62 -6.38 28.35
C ARG A 300 7.94 -7.37 27.41
N VAL A 301 7.81 -8.63 27.83
CA VAL A 301 7.13 -9.67 27.01
C VAL A 301 5.66 -9.32 26.80
N SER A 302 4.99 -8.77 27.81
CA SER A 302 3.61 -8.28 27.66
C SER A 302 3.53 -7.14 26.63
N ASP A 303 4.42 -6.15 26.72
CA ASP A 303 4.42 -4.98 25.83
C ASP A 303 4.70 -5.39 24.38
N LYS A 304 5.70 -6.25 24.18
CA LYS A 304 6.00 -6.84 22.87
C LYS A 304 4.81 -7.63 22.33
N THR A 305 4.20 -8.49 23.13
CA THR A 305 3.05 -9.30 22.69
C THR A 305 1.85 -8.43 22.33
N VAL A 306 1.57 -7.37 23.08
CA VAL A 306 0.52 -6.40 22.76
C VAL A 306 0.81 -5.71 21.43
N TYR A 307 2.06 -5.31 21.25
CA TYR A 307 2.55 -4.63 20.06
C TYR A 307 2.47 -5.53 18.82
N ASP A 308 3.02 -6.76 18.86
CA ASP A 308 3.01 -7.72 17.75
C ASP A 308 1.58 -8.12 17.36
N ASN A 309 0.69 -8.32 18.35
CA ASN A 309 -0.72 -8.57 18.08
C ASN A 309 -1.42 -7.39 17.42
N ARG A 310 -1.04 -6.16 17.77
CA ARG A 310 -1.58 -4.95 17.16
C ARG A 310 -1.08 -4.80 15.72
N LEU A 311 0.22 -4.98 15.51
CA LEU A 311 0.87 -4.87 14.21
C LEU A 311 0.33 -5.91 13.23
N SER A 312 0.27 -7.18 13.63
CA SER A 312 -0.29 -8.25 12.80
C SER A 312 -1.76 -8.05 12.46
N LYS A 313 -2.57 -7.48 13.37
CA LYS A 313 -3.96 -7.10 13.06
C LYS A 313 -4.03 -5.98 12.03
N LEU A 314 -3.13 -5.00 12.09
CA LEU A 314 -3.05 -3.92 11.11
C LEU A 314 -2.60 -4.45 9.74
N GLU A 315 -1.53 -5.24 9.69
CA GLU A 315 -1.06 -5.90 8.45
C GLU A 315 -2.20 -6.71 7.80
N ARG A 316 -2.95 -7.51 8.57
CA ARG A 316 -4.10 -8.27 8.04
C ARG A 316 -5.24 -7.39 7.51
N LYS A 317 -5.48 -6.23 8.15
CA LYS A 317 -6.51 -5.27 7.67
C LYS A 317 -6.07 -4.55 6.40
N LEU A 318 -4.77 -4.31 6.25
CA LEU A 318 -4.21 -3.56 5.12
C LEU A 318 -3.92 -4.47 3.92
N ALA A 319 -3.62 -5.76 4.15
CA ALA A 319 -3.24 -6.71 3.12
C ALA A 319 -4.22 -6.80 1.92
N PRO A 320 -5.55 -6.88 2.11
CA PRO A 320 -6.48 -6.93 0.97
C PRO A 320 -6.42 -5.66 0.12
N SER A 321 -6.36 -4.50 0.78
CA SER A 321 -6.37 -3.19 0.12
C SER A 321 -5.05 -2.85 -0.59
N LEU A 322 -3.93 -3.38 -0.10
CA LEU A 322 -2.61 -3.25 -0.75
C LEU A 322 -2.41 -4.27 -1.88
N ALA A 323 -3.08 -5.43 -1.79
CA ALA A 323 -3.04 -6.48 -2.80
C ALA A 323 -3.90 -6.16 -4.03
N GLU A 324 -5.02 -5.44 -3.86
CA GLU A 324 -5.75 -4.84 -4.97
C GLU A 324 -4.86 -3.78 -5.63
N GLY A 325 -4.19 -4.13 -6.74
CA GLY A 325 -3.33 -3.22 -7.48
C GLY A 325 -4.00 -1.86 -7.68
N SER A 326 -3.33 -0.80 -7.21
CA SER A 326 -3.86 0.56 -7.29
C SER A 326 -3.93 0.99 -8.76
N THR A 327 -5.14 1.27 -9.24
CA THR A 327 -5.36 1.85 -10.57
C THR A 327 -5.14 3.37 -10.55
N VAL A 328 -5.72 4.09 -11.51
CA VAL A 328 -5.70 5.55 -11.61
C VAL A 328 -6.25 6.18 -10.32
N LEU A 329 -5.56 7.20 -9.79
CA LEU A 329 -5.90 7.90 -8.52
C LEU A 329 -5.83 7.05 -7.23
N GLY A 330 -5.19 5.87 -7.27
CA GLY A 330 -5.03 5.04 -6.06
C GLY A 330 -6.26 4.19 -5.71
N LEU A 331 -7.26 4.13 -6.58
CA LEU A 331 -8.48 3.34 -6.37
C LEU A 331 -8.26 1.90 -6.84
N GLY A 332 -8.80 0.92 -6.10
CA GLY A 332 -8.86 -0.46 -6.57
C GLY A 332 -9.83 -0.60 -7.75
N MET A 333 -9.64 -1.63 -8.60
CA MET A 333 -10.50 -1.87 -9.76
C MET A 333 -12.00 -1.96 -9.40
N ARG A 334 -12.31 -2.61 -8.26
CA ARG A 334 -13.67 -2.70 -7.74
C ARG A 334 -14.24 -1.32 -7.36
N GLN A 335 -13.45 -0.48 -6.72
CA GLN A 335 -13.87 0.86 -6.30
C GLN A 335 -14.11 1.76 -7.52
N PHE A 336 -13.24 1.66 -8.54
CA PHE A 336 -13.38 2.39 -9.79
C PHE A 336 -14.69 2.02 -10.53
N PHE A 337 -15.03 0.73 -10.56
CA PHE A 337 -16.28 0.26 -11.14
C PHE A 337 -17.51 0.82 -10.41
N LEU A 338 -17.50 0.76 -9.07
CA LEU A 338 -18.57 1.33 -8.25
C LEU A 338 -18.72 2.84 -8.45
N LEU A 339 -17.61 3.57 -8.52
CA LEU A 339 -17.60 5.02 -8.80
C LEU A 339 -18.22 5.36 -10.14
N THR A 340 -17.86 4.60 -11.18
CA THR A 340 -18.38 4.82 -12.54
C THR A 340 -19.90 4.68 -12.56
N ILE A 341 -20.43 3.63 -11.95
CA ILE A 341 -21.89 3.42 -11.86
C ILE A 341 -22.55 4.55 -11.07
N SER A 342 -21.98 4.93 -9.93
CA SER A 342 -22.51 6.03 -9.12
C SER A 342 -22.57 7.34 -9.90
N PHE A 343 -21.53 7.68 -10.67
CA PHE A 343 -21.51 8.89 -11.49
C PHE A 343 -22.56 8.90 -12.58
N VAL A 344 -22.80 7.77 -13.24
CA VAL A 344 -23.86 7.63 -14.25
C VAL A 344 -25.23 7.86 -13.61
N VAL A 345 -25.51 7.22 -12.48
CA VAL A 345 -26.80 7.39 -11.76
C VAL A 345 -26.99 8.84 -11.33
N CYS A 346 -25.95 9.49 -10.81
CA CYS A 346 -25.99 10.90 -10.44
C CYS A 346 -26.24 11.82 -11.64
N MET A 347 -25.59 11.56 -12.79
CA MET A 347 -25.79 12.34 -14.01
C MET A 347 -27.24 12.27 -14.50
N VAL A 348 -27.86 11.09 -14.48
CA VAL A 348 -29.28 10.91 -14.80
C VAL A 348 -30.18 11.68 -13.82
N GLY A 349 -29.89 11.61 -12.53
CA GLY A 349 -30.63 12.34 -11.50
C GLY A 349 -30.59 13.86 -11.68
N ILE A 350 -29.40 14.41 -11.94
CA ILE A 350 -29.22 15.85 -12.20
C ILE A 350 -29.95 16.25 -13.48
N THR A 351 -29.82 15.45 -14.55
CA THR A 351 -30.49 15.70 -15.84
C THR A 351 -32.00 15.79 -15.66
N ASN A 352 -32.60 14.82 -14.96
CA ASN A 352 -34.04 14.78 -14.73
C ASN A 352 -34.54 15.98 -13.92
N ALA A 353 -33.81 16.35 -12.86
CA ALA A 353 -34.17 17.50 -12.06
C ALA A 353 -34.02 18.82 -12.83
N MET A 354 -33.03 18.91 -13.73
CA MET A 354 -32.85 20.08 -14.59
C MET A 354 -33.94 20.19 -15.66
N LEU A 355 -34.33 19.08 -16.30
CA LEU A 355 -35.47 19.03 -17.23
C LEU A 355 -36.75 19.54 -16.55
N MET A 356 -37.01 19.08 -15.33
CA MET A 356 -38.16 19.53 -14.54
C MET A 356 -38.08 21.04 -14.25
N SER A 357 -36.89 21.57 -13.93
CA SER A 357 -36.70 23.01 -13.70
C SER A 357 -36.98 23.85 -14.95
N ILE A 358 -36.60 23.35 -16.12
CA ILE A 358 -36.82 24.03 -17.41
C ILE A 358 -38.31 24.11 -17.75
N THR A 359 -39.06 23.01 -17.53
CA THR A 359 -40.49 22.98 -17.83
C THR A 359 -41.31 23.97 -16.98
N GLU A 360 -40.84 24.29 -15.77
CA GLU A 360 -41.51 25.30 -14.93
C GLU A 360 -41.20 26.73 -15.34
N ARG A 361 -39.94 27.00 -15.68
CA ARG A 361 -39.50 28.32 -16.15
C ARG A 361 -39.80 28.54 -17.62
N PHE A 362 -40.65 27.70 -18.23
CA PHE A 362 -40.95 27.74 -19.66
C PHE A 362 -41.47 29.11 -20.11
N ARG A 363 -42.37 29.73 -19.35
CA ARG A 363 -42.90 31.07 -19.63
C ARG A 363 -41.82 32.15 -19.56
N GLU A 364 -40.91 32.07 -18.59
CA GLU A 364 -39.79 33.02 -18.44
C GLU A 364 -38.79 32.89 -19.60
N ILE A 365 -38.51 31.66 -20.04
CA ILE A 365 -37.62 31.41 -21.18
C ILE A 365 -38.24 31.96 -22.47
N ALA A 366 -39.55 31.76 -22.65
CA ALA A 366 -40.28 32.27 -23.81
C ALA A 366 -40.29 33.81 -23.86
N THR A 367 -40.51 34.49 -22.73
CA THR A 367 -40.46 35.96 -22.68
C THR A 367 -39.06 36.49 -22.98
N MET A 368 -38.00 35.86 -22.45
CA MET A 368 -36.61 36.23 -22.78
C MET A 368 -36.32 36.09 -24.27
N LYS A 369 -36.79 35.02 -24.92
CA LYS A 369 -36.64 34.83 -26.37
C LYS A 369 -37.40 35.87 -27.18
N CYS A 370 -38.61 36.25 -26.77
CA CYS A 370 -39.37 37.32 -27.43
C CYS A 370 -38.68 38.69 -27.32
N LEU A 371 -37.89 38.91 -26.26
CA LEU A 371 -37.07 40.12 -26.08
C LEU A 371 -35.73 40.07 -26.84
N GLY A 372 -35.45 39.00 -27.59
CA GLY A 372 -34.26 38.85 -28.42
C GLY A 372 -33.10 38.09 -27.77
N ALA A 373 -33.31 37.35 -26.68
CA ALA A 373 -32.28 36.47 -26.13
C ALA A 373 -31.90 35.37 -27.13
N THR A 374 -30.60 35.16 -27.34
CA THR A 374 -30.08 34.10 -28.22
C THR A 374 -30.13 32.73 -27.54
N ASP A 375 -30.21 31.66 -28.33
CA ASP A 375 -30.17 30.29 -27.82
C ASP A 375 -28.89 30.04 -26.98
N THR A 376 -27.75 30.59 -27.41
CA THR A 376 -26.48 30.51 -26.67
C THR A 376 -26.55 31.18 -25.30
N TYR A 377 -27.24 32.32 -25.18
CA TYR A 377 -27.39 33.02 -23.89
C TYR A 377 -28.15 32.14 -22.89
N ILE A 378 -29.26 31.53 -23.33
CA ILE A 378 -30.08 30.64 -22.48
C ILE A 378 -29.28 29.38 -22.10
N LEU A 379 -28.53 28.80 -23.03
CA LEU A 379 -27.69 27.63 -22.79
C LEU A 379 -26.62 27.91 -21.72
N VAL A 380 -25.86 29.00 -21.86
CA VAL A 380 -24.81 29.38 -20.91
C VAL A 380 -25.39 29.71 -19.54
N GLN A 381 -26.54 30.39 -19.48
CA GLN A 381 -27.22 30.71 -18.22
C GLN A 381 -27.53 29.44 -17.40
N PHE A 382 -28.11 28.42 -18.04
CA PHE A 382 -28.44 27.16 -17.37
C PHE A 382 -27.19 26.33 -17.02
N MET A 383 -26.16 26.34 -17.87
CA MET A 383 -24.88 25.70 -17.54
C MET A 383 -24.17 26.38 -16.37
N MET A 384 -24.25 27.70 -16.25
CA MET A 384 -23.72 28.45 -15.11
C MET A 384 -24.50 28.17 -13.82
N GLU A 385 -25.84 28.08 -13.89
CA GLU A 385 -26.68 27.67 -12.75
C GLU A 385 -26.30 26.26 -12.27
N ALA A 386 -26.13 25.31 -13.20
CA ALA A 386 -25.68 23.96 -12.89
C ALA A 386 -24.25 23.94 -12.34
N GLY A 387 -23.32 24.73 -12.90
CA GLY A 387 -21.96 24.86 -12.40
C GLY A 387 -21.90 25.42 -10.96
N MET A 388 -22.73 26.40 -10.63
CA MET A 388 -22.85 26.93 -9.26
C MET A 388 -23.41 25.87 -8.29
N GLN A 389 -24.42 25.10 -8.71
CA GLN A 389 -24.93 23.97 -7.93
C GLN A 389 -23.86 22.88 -7.75
N GLY A 390 -23.08 22.61 -8.81
CA GLY A 390 -21.93 21.71 -8.81
C GLY A 390 -20.85 22.15 -7.81
N PHE A 391 -20.55 23.44 -7.76
CA PHE A 391 -19.56 24.01 -6.85
C PHE A 391 -20.02 23.96 -5.39
N LEU A 392 -21.24 24.43 -5.10
CA LEU A 392 -21.80 24.39 -3.74
C LEU A 392 -21.98 22.95 -3.26
N GLY A 393 -22.55 22.09 -4.11
CA GLY A 393 -22.71 20.68 -3.81
C GLY A 393 -21.37 19.97 -3.65
N GLY A 394 -20.37 20.38 -4.43
CA GLY A 394 -19.01 19.90 -4.32
C GLY A 394 -18.35 20.24 -2.98
N ILE A 395 -18.51 21.48 -2.49
CA ILE A 395 -17.99 21.87 -1.16
C ILE A 395 -18.60 21.01 -0.06
N PHE A 396 -19.93 20.93 0.01
CA PHE A 396 -20.61 20.12 1.03
C PHE A 396 -20.32 18.62 0.86
N GLY A 397 -20.20 18.14 -0.38
CA GLY A 397 -19.82 16.77 -0.68
C GLY A 397 -18.42 16.43 -0.20
N VAL A 398 -17.43 17.28 -0.51
CA VAL A 398 -16.05 17.10 -0.03
C VAL A 398 -16.00 17.05 1.50
N ILE A 399 -16.67 17.99 2.16
CA ILE A 399 -16.70 18.05 3.63
C ILE A 399 -17.31 16.76 4.20
N THR A 400 -18.50 16.36 3.74
CA THR A 400 -19.20 15.18 4.25
C THR A 400 -18.47 13.88 3.93
N GLY A 401 -17.97 13.72 2.70
CA GLY A 401 -17.17 12.56 2.28
C GLY A 401 -15.89 12.40 3.11
N PHE A 402 -15.19 13.50 3.37
CA PHE A 402 -14.02 13.51 4.24
C PHE A 402 -14.34 13.10 5.68
N PHE A 403 -15.42 13.63 6.27
CA PHE A 403 -15.82 13.25 7.62
C PHE A 403 -16.21 11.77 7.73
N ILE A 404 -16.93 11.23 6.74
CA ILE A 404 -17.29 9.81 6.69
C ILE A 404 -16.04 8.94 6.56
N ALA A 405 -15.10 9.30 5.68
CA ALA A 405 -13.85 8.58 5.50
C ALA A 405 -12.99 8.60 6.77
N SER A 406 -12.90 9.75 7.42
CA SER A 406 -12.15 9.93 8.67
C SER A 406 -12.79 9.14 9.81
N ALA A 407 -14.11 9.15 9.94
CA ALA A 407 -14.82 8.37 10.96
C ALA A 407 -14.65 6.86 10.74
N ARG A 408 -14.82 6.38 9.51
CA ARG A 408 -14.63 4.97 9.17
C ARG A 408 -13.18 4.52 9.37
N SER A 409 -12.22 5.34 8.95
CA SER A 409 -10.80 5.04 9.13
C SER A 409 -10.41 5.09 10.61
N GLY A 410 -10.97 6.02 11.38
CA GLY A 410 -10.79 6.11 12.84
C GLY A 410 -11.33 4.89 13.57
N LEU A 411 -12.50 4.35 13.17
CA LEU A 411 -13.03 3.10 13.73
C LEU A 411 -12.18 1.88 13.38
N ASN A 412 -11.56 1.85 12.20
CA ASN A 412 -10.76 0.71 11.75
C ASN A 412 -9.33 0.70 12.30
N PHE A 413 -8.69 1.87 12.35
CA PHE A 413 -7.25 2.03 12.65
C PHE A 413 -6.98 2.77 13.98
N GLY A 414 -7.97 3.45 14.55
CA GLY A 414 -7.84 4.17 15.81
C GLY A 414 -6.81 5.29 15.75
N ALA A 415 -5.96 5.37 16.78
CA ALA A 415 -4.93 6.42 16.91
C ALA A 415 -3.90 6.46 15.76
N TYR A 416 -3.74 5.39 14.98
CA TYR A 416 -2.82 5.35 13.85
C TYR A 416 -3.18 6.35 12.73
N LEU A 417 -4.45 6.69 12.60
CA LEU A 417 -4.91 7.71 11.66
C LEU A 417 -4.24 9.07 11.92
N PHE A 418 -4.05 9.41 13.20
CA PHE A 418 -3.45 10.69 13.59
C PHE A 418 -1.93 10.68 13.43
N ASN A 419 -1.28 9.53 13.65
CA ASN A 419 0.17 9.40 13.50
C ASN A 419 0.60 9.46 12.03
N TYR A 420 -0.21 8.92 11.12
CA TYR A 420 0.10 8.84 9.68
C TYR A 420 -0.90 9.64 8.85
N TRP A 421 -1.13 10.90 9.23
CA TRP A 421 -2.12 11.76 8.59
C TRP A 421 -1.63 12.30 7.22
N PRO A 422 -2.25 11.92 6.09
CA PRO A 422 -1.81 12.33 4.75
C PRO A 422 -2.39 13.70 4.35
N GLY A 423 -1.98 14.77 5.05
CA GLY A 423 -2.56 16.10 4.87
C GLY A 423 -2.47 16.66 3.43
N GLY A 424 -1.33 16.45 2.76
CA GLY A 424 -1.11 16.90 1.39
C GLY A 424 -2.02 16.19 0.38
N ASP A 425 -2.11 14.86 0.47
CA ASP A 425 -2.93 14.05 -0.44
C ASP A 425 -4.42 14.35 -0.28
N ILE A 426 -4.89 14.67 0.94
CA ILE A 426 -6.28 15.07 1.21
C ILE A 426 -6.64 16.37 0.50
N ILE A 427 -5.73 17.34 0.43
CA ILE A 427 -5.98 18.62 -0.26
C ILE A 427 -6.10 18.38 -1.77
N ILE A 428 -5.25 17.52 -2.32
CA ILE A 428 -5.30 17.13 -3.73
C ILE A 428 -6.63 16.39 -4.02
N SER A 429 -7.01 15.42 -3.19
CA SER A 429 -8.26 14.68 -3.37
C SER A 429 -9.49 15.57 -3.23
N ALA A 430 -9.47 16.53 -2.32
CA ALA A 430 -10.53 17.53 -2.17
C ALA A 430 -10.65 18.40 -3.42
N SER A 431 -9.53 18.84 -3.99
CA SER A 431 -9.49 19.65 -5.22
C SER A 431 -10.02 18.86 -6.42
N VAL A 432 -9.58 17.61 -6.58
CA VAL A 432 -10.05 16.70 -7.64
C VAL A 432 -11.54 16.41 -7.49
N SER A 433 -12.01 16.19 -6.26
CA SER A 433 -13.43 15.91 -5.99
C SER A 433 -14.33 17.11 -6.26
N LEU A 434 -13.89 18.31 -5.88
CA LEU A 434 -14.61 19.55 -6.18
C LEU A 434 -14.70 19.78 -7.68
N PHE A 435 -13.58 19.61 -8.40
CA PHE A 435 -13.54 19.74 -9.86
C PHE A 435 -14.45 18.71 -10.53
N ALA A 436 -14.42 17.45 -10.08
CA ALA A 436 -15.30 16.40 -10.57
C ALA A 436 -16.79 16.74 -10.35
N GLY A 437 -17.14 17.31 -9.19
CA GLY A 437 -18.51 17.75 -8.90
C GLY A 437 -19.03 18.83 -9.85
N VAL A 438 -18.21 19.87 -10.08
CA VAL A 438 -18.53 20.93 -11.05
C VAL A 438 -18.66 20.36 -12.47
N LEU A 439 -17.70 19.51 -12.87
CA LEU A 439 -17.70 18.89 -14.18
C LEU A 439 -18.92 18.01 -14.39
N LEU A 440 -19.29 17.18 -13.41
CA LEU A 440 -20.47 16.32 -13.46
C LEU A 440 -21.75 17.13 -13.60
N ALA A 441 -21.89 18.23 -12.85
CA ALA A 441 -23.07 19.08 -12.93
C ALA A 441 -23.21 19.74 -14.31
N ILE A 442 -22.09 20.25 -14.85
CA ILE A 442 -22.06 20.85 -16.20
C ILE A 442 -22.40 19.81 -17.26
N LEU A 443 -21.76 18.63 -17.23
CA LEU A 443 -22.00 17.57 -18.20
C LEU A 443 -23.45 17.08 -18.17
N ALA A 444 -24.02 16.88 -16.97
CA ALA A 444 -25.41 16.51 -16.80
C ALA A 444 -26.38 17.60 -17.31
N SER A 445 -25.98 18.87 -17.27
CA SER A 445 -26.84 19.97 -17.71
C SER A 445 -26.80 20.24 -19.20
N ILE A 446 -25.88 19.67 -19.98
CA ILE A 446 -25.73 19.97 -21.42
C ILE A 446 -27.02 19.67 -22.20
N ILE A 447 -27.53 18.43 -22.10
CA ILE A 447 -28.75 17.99 -22.81
C ILE A 447 -29.96 18.86 -22.43
N PRO A 448 -30.31 19.03 -21.14
CA PRO A 448 -31.46 19.84 -20.75
C PRO A 448 -31.28 21.32 -21.14
N SER A 449 -30.10 21.90 -20.98
CA SER A 449 -29.85 23.30 -21.38
C SER A 449 -29.99 23.49 -22.88
N TRP A 450 -29.58 22.50 -23.68
CA TRP A 450 -29.77 22.51 -25.13
C TRP A 450 -31.25 22.44 -25.52
N ILE A 451 -32.02 21.55 -24.87
CA ILE A 451 -33.47 21.48 -25.05
C ILE A 451 -34.10 22.83 -24.70
N ALA A 452 -33.74 23.42 -23.55
CA ALA A 452 -34.27 24.69 -23.10
C ALA A 452 -33.98 25.83 -24.09
N SER A 453 -32.75 25.87 -24.60
CA SER A 453 -32.31 26.87 -25.56
C SER A 453 -33.05 26.80 -26.88
N ARG A 454 -33.65 25.66 -27.25
CA ARG A 454 -34.35 25.47 -28.54
C ARG A 454 -35.87 25.51 -28.43
N MET A 455 -36.43 25.81 -27.26
CA MET A 455 -37.88 25.90 -27.09
C MET A 455 -38.47 27.06 -27.90
N ALA A 456 -39.61 26.82 -28.56
CA ALA A 456 -40.29 27.79 -29.40
C ALA A 456 -41.20 28.71 -28.55
N PRO A 457 -41.11 30.05 -28.70
CA PRO A 457 -41.90 30.98 -27.90
C PRO A 457 -43.42 30.86 -28.10
N MET A 458 -43.85 30.42 -29.29
CA MET A 458 -45.26 30.27 -29.66
C MET A 458 -45.96 29.19 -28.83
N ASP A 459 -45.25 28.12 -28.47
CA ASP A 459 -45.81 27.00 -27.69
C ASP A 459 -46.09 27.40 -26.24
N ALA A 460 -45.34 28.37 -25.68
CA ALA A 460 -45.53 28.87 -24.32
C ALA A 460 -46.76 29.76 -24.13
N MET A 461 -47.22 30.41 -25.21
CA MET A 461 -48.42 31.26 -25.20
C MET A 461 -49.71 30.49 -25.48
N ARG A 462 -49.61 29.22 -25.92
CA ARG A 462 -50.75 28.38 -26.29
C ARG A 462 -51.21 27.42 -25.19
N VAL A 463 -50.48 27.36 -24.08
CA VAL A 463 -50.81 26.52 -22.90
C VAL A 463 -51.67 27.34 -21.92
N GLU A 464 -52.99 27.16 -22.03
CA GLU A 464 -53.96 27.48 -20.98
C GLU A 464 -54.01 26.38 -19.91
#